data_AF-A0A924RGQ4-F1
#
_entry.id   AF-A0A924RGQ4-F1
#
_cell.length_a   1.000
_cell.length_b   1.000
_cell.length_c   1.000
_cell.angle_alpha   90.00
_cell.angle_beta   90.00
_cell.angle_gamma   90.00
#
_symmetry.space_group_name_H-M   'P 1'
#
loop_
_entity.id
_entity.type
_entity.pdbx_description
1 polymer ?
#
loop_
_entity_poly.entity_id
_entity_poly.type
_entity_poly.pdbx_seq_one_letter_code
_entity_poly.pdbx_strand_id
1 'polypeptide(L)'
;MTTLHVGPTSLFHSIAAAMVAAVDNDIIQLDHGYSNETATVTHASMTFDGDATSTGIVLQLGVGITGFTTLGAAVFEIRGAINAN
;
A
#
# COMPACT_ATOMS: atom_id res chain seq x y z
N MET A 1 7.47 -10.14 8.90
CA MET A 1 7.09 -8.75 9.20
C MET A 1 8.34 -7.90 9.13
N THR A 2 8.49 -7.24 8.00
CA THR A 2 9.49 -6.21 7.73
C THR A 2 8.78 -4.93 7.28
N THR A 3 9.47 -3.81 7.38
CA THR A 3 8.96 -2.52 6.90
C THR A 3 9.66 -2.17 5.59
N LEU A 4 8.88 -1.98 4.53
CA LEU A 4 9.35 -1.56 3.21
C LEU A 4 9.02 -0.08 3.04
N HIS A 5 10.06 0.75 2.93
CA HIS A 5 9.91 2.19 2.75
C HIS A 5 9.66 2.54 1.28
N VAL A 6 8.61 3.32 1.03
CA VAL A 6 8.17 3.73 -0.29
C VAL A 6 8.21 5.24 -0.41
N GLY A 7 9.01 5.74 -1.36
CA GLY A 7 9.17 7.16 -1.56
C GLY A 7 10.25 7.49 -2.59
N PRO A 8 10.30 8.74 -3.07
CA PRO A 8 11.27 9.15 -4.09
C PRO A 8 12.72 9.03 -3.63
N THR A 9 12.97 9.01 -2.32
CA THR A 9 14.30 8.84 -1.71
C THR A 9 14.53 7.46 -1.10
N SER A 10 13.53 6.58 -1.14
CA SER A 10 13.56 5.25 -0.54
C SER A 10 13.99 4.17 -1.52
N LEU A 11 14.31 2.98 -0.99
CA LEU A 11 14.70 1.82 -1.81
C LEU A 11 13.61 1.44 -2.83
N PHE A 12 12.35 1.52 -2.42
CA PHE A 12 11.21 1.35 -3.30
C PHE A 12 10.66 2.73 -3.66
N HIS A 13 10.69 3.06 -4.95
CA HIS A 13 10.14 4.34 -5.42
C HIS A 13 8.61 4.31 -5.62
N SER A 14 7.99 3.13 -5.47
CA SER A 14 6.55 2.94 -5.61
C SER A 14 6.03 1.79 -4.76
N ILE A 15 4.75 1.84 -4.39
CA ILE A 15 4.09 0.75 -3.69
C ILE A 15 4.13 -0.49 -4.57
N ALA A 16 3.85 -0.36 -5.86
CA ALA A 16 3.94 -1.49 -6.80
C ALA A 16 5.31 -2.18 -6.80
N ALA A 17 6.41 -1.41 -6.70
CA ALA A 17 7.75 -1.98 -6.60
C ALA A 17 7.98 -2.69 -5.25
N ALA A 18 7.50 -2.11 -4.16
CA ALA A 18 7.55 -2.74 -2.84
C ALA A 18 6.75 -4.05 -2.81
N MET A 19 5.59 -4.12 -3.48
CA MET A 19 4.77 -5.34 -3.56
C MET A 19 5.49 -6.54 -4.18
N VAL A 20 6.47 -6.30 -5.08
CA VAL A 20 7.29 -7.38 -5.67
C VAL A 20 8.22 -8.02 -4.62
N ALA A 21 8.71 -7.23 -3.66
CA ALA A 21 9.58 -7.68 -2.58
C ALA A 21 8.82 -8.07 -1.31
N ALA A 22 7.60 -7.55 -1.13
CA ALA A 22 6.77 -7.79 0.03
C ALA A 22 6.33 -9.24 0.13
N VAL A 23 6.06 -9.64 1.37
CA VAL A 23 5.36 -10.89 1.70
C VAL A 23 4.18 -10.61 2.63
N ASP A 24 3.39 -11.64 2.91
CA ASP A 24 2.27 -11.54 3.85
C ASP A 24 2.71 -10.98 5.22
N ASN A 25 1.87 -10.10 5.79
CA ASN A 25 2.10 -9.41 7.06
C ASN A 25 3.25 -8.38 7.08
N ASP A 26 3.74 -7.93 5.94
CA ASP A 26 4.68 -6.81 5.89
C ASP A 26 3.98 -5.44 6.03
N ILE A 27 4.80 -4.42 6.32
CA ILE A 27 4.37 -3.03 6.45
C ILE A 27 4.93 -2.24 5.27
N ILE A 28 4.07 -1.55 4.52
CA ILE A 28 4.45 -0.54 3.54
C ILE A 28 4.41 0.81 4.22
N GLN A 29 5.57 1.42 4.43
CA GLN A 29 5.68 2.74 5.03
C GLN A 29 5.94 3.79 3.94
N LEU A 30 4.99 4.69 3.76
CA LEU A 30 5.09 5.80 2.82
C LEU A 30 5.95 6.91 3.40
N ASP A 31 6.91 7.38 2.63
CA ASP A 31 7.68 8.58 2.96
C ASP A 31 6.78 9.82 2.91
N HIS A 32 7.16 10.82 3.70
CA HIS A 32 6.47 12.10 3.73
C HIS A 32 6.37 12.73 2.33
N GLY A 33 5.15 13.11 1.95
CA GLY A 33 4.81 13.71 0.65
C GLY A 33 4.55 12.70 -0.48
N TYR A 34 4.64 11.39 -0.21
CA TYR A 34 4.36 10.37 -1.22
C TYR A 34 2.91 10.42 -1.70
N SER A 35 2.67 10.57 -3.00
CA SER A 35 1.33 10.87 -3.51
C SER A 35 1.07 10.36 -4.93
N ASN A 36 -0.21 10.34 -5.32
CA ASN A 36 -0.69 10.09 -6.69
C ASN A 36 -0.26 8.73 -7.29
N GLU A 37 -0.43 7.65 -6.53
CA GLU A 37 -0.19 6.29 -7.03
C GLU A 37 -1.48 5.45 -6.97
N THR A 38 -1.67 4.60 -7.99
CA THR A 38 -2.60 3.47 -7.89
C THR A 38 -1.81 2.17 -7.88
N ALA A 39 -1.98 1.37 -6.82
CA ALA A 39 -1.24 0.12 -6.64
C ALA A 39 -2.19 -1.04 -6.30
N THR A 40 -1.80 -2.27 -6.69
CA THR A 40 -2.54 -3.49 -6.35
C THR A 40 -1.88 -4.19 -5.18
N VAL A 41 -2.66 -4.47 -4.13
CA VAL A 41 -2.26 -5.24 -2.96
C VAL A 41 -2.38 -6.72 -3.30
N THR A 42 -1.25 -7.43 -3.36
CA THR A 42 -1.16 -8.83 -3.77
C THR A 42 -0.94 -9.82 -2.63
N HIS A 43 -0.70 -9.33 -1.42
CA HIS A 43 -0.41 -10.15 -0.24
C HIS A 43 -1.40 -9.84 0.88
N ALA A 44 -1.66 -10.83 1.72
CA ALA A 44 -2.66 -10.73 2.78
C ALA A 44 -2.07 -10.09 4.04
N SER A 45 -2.98 -9.54 4.87
CA SER A 45 -2.64 -9.02 6.20
C SER A 45 -1.57 -7.93 6.22
N MET A 46 -1.38 -7.25 5.08
CA MET A 46 -0.43 -6.15 4.99
C MET A 46 -0.92 -4.92 5.76
N THR A 47 0.03 -4.09 6.15
CA THR A 47 -0.27 -2.77 6.73
C THR A 47 0.31 -1.67 5.85
N PHE A 48 -0.48 -0.66 5.52
CA PHE A 48 -0.03 0.55 4.82
C PHE A 48 -0.02 1.70 5.83
N ASP A 49 1.13 2.32 6.05
CA ASP A 49 1.30 3.43 6.98
C ASP A 49 1.84 4.65 6.23
N GLY A 50 1.24 5.81 6.48
CA GLY A 50 1.66 7.07 5.87
C GLY A 50 1.13 8.26 6.67
N ASP A 51 1.74 9.42 6.48
CA ASP A 51 1.32 10.64 7.16
C ASP A 51 0.27 11.43 6.36
N ALA A 52 -0.23 12.52 6.93
CA ALA A 52 -1.28 13.36 6.33
C ALA A 52 -0.90 14.02 5.00
N THR A 53 0.39 14.04 4.65
CA THR A 53 0.87 14.57 3.37
C THR A 53 0.85 13.51 2.28
N SER A 54 0.71 12.23 2.63
CA SER A 54 0.51 11.17 1.66
C SER A 54 -0.93 11.16 1.15
N THR A 55 -1.13 11.61 -0.10
CA THR A 55 -2.46 11.89 -0.66
C THR A 55 -2.62 11.33 -2.07
N GLY A 56 -3.87 11.09 -2.49
CA GLY A 56 -4.16 10.56 -3.83
C GLY A 56 -3.64 9.13 -4.04
N ILE A 57 -3.52 8.35 -2.97
CA ILE A 57 -3.11 6.95 -3.02
C ILE A 57 -4.36 6.08 -3.16
N VAL A 58 -4.38 5.25 -4.20
CA VAL A 58 -5.45 4.28 -4.46
C VAL A 58 -4.89 2.88 -4.31
N LEU A 59 -5.45 2.11 -3.38
CA LEU A 59 -5.08 0.72 -3.13
C LEU A 59 -6.18 -0.19 -3.66
N GLN A 60 -5.84 -1.00 -4.65
CA GLN A 60 -6.72 -2.01 -5.22
C GLN A 60 -6.44 -3.37 -4.60
N LEU A 61 -7.47 -4.07 -4.11
CA LEU A 61 -7.31 -5.45 -3.67
C LEU A 61 -7.06 -6.37 -4.87
N GLY A 62 -5.96 -7.13 -4.82
CA GLY A 62 -5.68 -8.20 -5.75
C GLY A 62 -6.62 -9.39 -5.58
N VAL A 63 -6.64 -10.29 -6.56
CA VAL A 63 -7.48 -11.49 -6.52
C VAL A 63 -7.10 -12.35 -5.31
N GLY A 64 -8.10 -12.77 -4.54
CA GLY A 64 -7.90 -13.59 -3.34
C GLY A 64 -7.49 -12.81 -2.09
N ILE A 65 -7.29 -11.49 -2.19
CA ILE A 65 -6.98 -10.64 -1.03
C ILE A 65 -8.27 -10.13 -0.42
N THR A 66 -8.49 -10.46 0.85
CA THR A 66 -9.70 -10.13 1.60
C THR A 66 -9.61 -8.79 2.32
N GLY A 67 -8.40 -8.29 2.56
CA GLY A 67 -8.19 -7.00 3.19
C GLY A 67 -6.74 -6.71 3.55
N PHE A 68 -6.51 -5.47 3.96
CA PHE A 68 -5.28 -4.96 4.54
C PHE A 68 -5.65 -3.92 5.61
N THR A 69 -4.67 -3.53 6.42
CA THR A 69 -4.80 -2.49 7.43
C THR A 69 -4.20 -1.20 6.92
N THR A 70 -4.83 -0.06 7.20
CA THR A 70 -4.22 1.27 7.02
C THR A 70 -3.95 1.88 8.38
N LEU A 71 -2.76 2.42 8.57
CA LEU A 71 -2.34 3.18 9.74
C LEU A 71 -1.93 4.60 9.34
N GLY A 72 -1.71 5.43 10.35
CA GLY A 72 -1.28 6.81 10.17
C GLY A 72 -2.42 7.75 9.77
N ALA A 73 -2.05 8.85 9.15
CA ALA A 73 -2.97 9.92 8.75
C ALA A 73 -3.12 10.07 7.23
N ALA A 74 -2.45 9.20 6.46
CA ALA A 74 -2.58 9.14 5.01
C ALA A 74 -4.02 8.80 4.60
N VAL A 75 -4.48 9.43 3.51
CA VAL A 75 -5.79 9.17 2.94
C VAL A 75 -5.65 8.14 1.83
N PHE A 76 -6.18 6.94 2.06
CA PHE A 76 -6.21 5.85 1.10
C PHE A 76 -7.61 5.68 0.49
N GLU A 77 -7.71 5.75 -0.84
CA GLU A 77 -8.90 5.24 -1.54
C GLU A 77 -8.76 3.73 -1.71
N ILE A 78 -9.71 2.96 -1.19
CA ILE A 78 -9.68 1.50 -1.28
C ILE A 78 -10.64 1.04 -2.38
N ARG A 79 -10.11 0.33 -3.38
CA ARG A 79 -10.90 -0.31 -4.43
C ARG A 79 -10.93 -1.81 -4.20
N GLY A 80 -12.10 -2.34 -3.87
CA GLY A 80 -12.28 -3.78 -3.77
C GLY A 80 -12.18 -4.45 -5.13
N ALA A 81 -11.69 -5.68 -5.16
CA ALA A 81 -12.01 -6.58 -6.26
C ALA A 81 -13.53 -6.77 -6.24
N ILE A 82 -14.24 -6.27 -7.25
CA ILE A 82 -15.64 -6.64 -7.44
C ILE A 82 -15.62 -8.15 -7.74
N ASN A 83 -15.80 -8.97 -6.70
CA ASN A 83 -16.27 -10.34 -6.90
C ASN A 83 -17.73 -10.18 -7.34
N ALA A 84 -17.91 -9.96 -8.65
CA ALA A 84 -19.20 -10.09 -9.30
C ALA A 84 -19.56 -11.57 -9.22
N ASN A 85 -20.27 -11.92 -8.16
CA ASN A 85 -20.90 -13.23 -7.98
C ASN A 85 -22.22 -13.21 -8.74
#